data_AF-A0A7W5DEG3-F1
#
_entry.id   AF-A0A7W5DEG3-F1
#
_cell.length_a   1.000
_cell.length_b   1.000
_cell.length_c   1.000
_cell.angle_alpha   90.00
_cell.angle_beta   90.00
_cell.angle_gamma   90.00
#
_symmetry.space_group_name_H-M   'P 1'
#
loop_
_entity.id
_entity.type
_entity.pdbx_description
1 polymer ?
#
loop_
_entity_poly.entity_id
_entity_poly.type
_entity_poly.pdbx_seq_one_letter_code
_entity_poly.pdbx_strand_id
1 'polypeptide(L)'
;MMLKHAAEAIATGQAEKILVCAGENRATRQSRDAAVAALMAVGHPYYEQPYGASIPSFYAMIVNRHMHVHVHGTTREQMAQVAVNTRAHALLHPNAHMKKPLWLQEVLEAKPIADPVGMLDCCLISDAGGAFIVTSTERAADLKACLPAGHRRVPHARASDVRAEPDRVRRHRIGSHRRPDGRTRSTRYRCRRVVRLFHDRADH
;
A
#
# COMPACT_ATOMS: atom_id res chain seq x y z
N MET A 1 -7.12 8.01 1.03
CA MET A 1 -8.16 9.05 1.25
C MET A 1 -9.32 8.54 2.10
N MET A 2 -10.02 7.45 1.72
CA MET A 2 -11.22 6.97 2.42
C MET A 2 -11.04 6.69 3.93
N LEU A 3 -9.97 5.99 4.32
CA LEU A 3 -9.70 5.71 5.75
C LEU A 3 -9.48 7.00 6.58
N LYS A 4 -8.81 8.00 5.99
CA LYS A 4 -8.54 9.28 6.67
C LYS A 4 -9.86 10.01 6.96
N HIS A 5 -10.71 10.18 5.95
CA HIS A 5 -12.02 10.83 6.13
C HIS A 5 -12.89 10.07 7.12
N ALA A 6 -12.88 8.74 7.08
CA ALA A 6 -13.59 7.93 8.06
C ALA A 6 -13.08 8.20 9.49
N ALA A 7 -11.76 8.21 9.70
CA ALA A 7 -11.18 8.49 11.01
C ALA A 7 -11.52 9.91 11.51
N GLU A 8 -11.50 10.91 10.63
CA GLU A 8 -11.85 12.30 10.94
C GLU A 8 -13.33 12.44 11.32
N ALA A 9 -14.23 11.81 10.56
CA ALA A 9 -15.66 11.80 10.86
C ALA A 9 -15.96 11.15 12.23
N ILE A 10 -15.29 10.03 12.56
CA ILE A 10 -15.36 9.44 13.90
C ILE A 10 -14.83 10.40 14.98
N ALA A 11 -13.64 10.99 14.76
CA ALA A 11 -12.98 11.83 15.75
C ALA A 11 -13.75 13.11 16.09
N THR A 12 -14.46 13.66 15.10
CA THR A 12 -15.29 14.86 15.23
C THR A 12 -16.72 14.58 15.68
N GLY A 13 -17.10 13.32 15.89
CA GLY A 13 -18.45 12.93 16.31
C GLY A 13 -19.50 13.02 15.19
N GLN A 14 -19.09 13.21 13.93
CA GLN A 14 -20.00 13.21 12.78
C GLN A 14 -20.54 11.80 12.47
N ALA A 15 -19.84 10.75 12.91
CA ALA A 15 -20.29 9.37 12.79
C ALA A 15 -19.73 8.53 13.95
N GLU A 16 -20.38 7.40 14.25
CA GLU A 16 -19.90 6.45 15.25
C GLU A 16 -19.22 5.21 14.65
N LYS A 17 -19.68 4.78 13.47
CA LYS A 17 -19.23 3.59 12.75
C LYS A 17 -19.29 3.87 11.26
N ILE A 18 -18.21 3.57 10.54
CA ILE A 18 -18.12 3.77 9.10
C ILE A 18 -17.59 2.49 8.46
N LEU A 19 -18.29 1.99 7.44
CA LEU A 19 -17.78 0.94 6.57
C LEU A 19 -16.99 1.58 5.44
N VAL A 20 -15.72 1.22 5.31
CA VAL A 20 -14.92 1.55 4.12
C VAL A 20 -14.74 0.28 3.33
N CYS A 21 -15.06 0.33 2.05
CA CYS A 21 -14.86 -0.77 1.12
C CYS A 21 -14.10 -0.28 -0.12
N ALA A 22 -13.34 -1.19 -0.72
CA ALA A 22 -12.67 -0.97 -1.99
C ALA A 22 -12.63 -2.30 -2.73
N GLY A 23 -12.74 -2.26 -4.05
CA GLY A 23 -12.51 -3.42 -4.88
C GLY A 23 -12.30 -3.06 -6.34
N GLU A 24 -11.75 -4.00 -7.09
CA GLU A 24 -11.52 -3.91 -8.51
C GLU A 24 -11.65 -5.29 -9.17
N ASN A 25 -11.95 -5.28 -10.47
CA ASN A 25 -12.14 -6.48 -11.29
C ASN A 25 -11.43 -6.35 -12.64
N ARG A 26 -10.24 -5.74 -12.67
CA ARG A 26 -9.53 -5.46 -13.92
C ARG A 26 -9.03 -6.72 -14.63
N ALA A 27 -8.77 -7.81 -13.91
CA ALA A 27 -8.31 -9.05 -14.52
C ALA A 27 -9.45 -9.79 -15.25
N THR A 28 -10.68 -9.82 -14.70
CA THR A 28 -11.80 -10.54 -15.35
C THR A 28 -12.70 -9.69 -16.24
N ARG A 29 -12.83 -8.39 -15.96
CA ARG A 29 -13.81 -7.52 -16.68
C ARG A 29 -13.20 -6.56 -17.68
N GLN A 30 -11.90 -6.62 -17.89
CA GLN A 30 -11.22 -5.82 -18.91
C GLN A 30 -10.33 -6.72 -19.73
N SER A 31 -10.20 -6.41 -21.03
CA SER A 31 -9.08 -6.97 -21.79
C SER A 31 -7.78 -6.44 -21.20
N ARG A 32 -6.71 -7.22 -21.34
CA ARG A 32 -5.37 -6.81 -20.90
C ARG A 32 -4.99 -5.43 -21.43
N ASP A 33 -5.26 -5.16 -22.70
CA ASP A 33 -4.90 -3.91 -23.34
C ASP A 33 -5.74 -2.74 -22.83
N ALA A 34 -7.03 -2.96 -22.53
CA ALA A 34 -7.89 -1.96 -21.90
C ALA A 34 -7.43 -1.65 -20.47
N ALA A 35 -7.03 -2.67 -19.70
CA ALA A 35 -6.49 -2.48 -18.35
C ALA A 35 -5.18 -1.70 -18.38
N VAL A 36 -4.29 -2.01 -19.33
CA VAL A 36 -3.04 -1.25 -19.55
C VAL A 36 -3.36 0.19 -19.95
N ALA A 37 -4.25 0.41 -20.92
CA ALA A 37 -4.63 1.76 -21.36
C ALA A 37 -5.20 2.60 -20.22
N ALA A 38 -6.09 2.03 -19.39
CA ALA A 38 -6.61 2.69 -18.19
C ALA A 38 -5.50 3.07 -17.21
N LEU A 39 -4.47 2.24 -17.10
CA LEU A 39 -3.27 2.51 -16.29
C LEU A 39 -2.28 3.46 -16.97
N MET A 40 -2.44 3.84 -18.24
CA MET A 40 -1.62 4.88 -18.88
C MET A 40 -2.16 6.29 -18.63
N ALA A 41 -3.40 6.41 -18.15
CA ALA A 41 -3.99 7.70 -17.78
C ALA A 41 -3.50 8.23 -16.41
N VAL A 42 -2.51 7.59 -15.79
CA VAL A 42 -1.86 8.12 -14.59
C VAL A 42 -0.71 9.04 -14.96
N GLY A 43 -0.58 10.10 -14.16
CA GLY A 43 0.37 11.17 -14.36
C GLY A 43 -0.31 12.49 -14.66
N HIS A 44 0.46 13.56 -14.62
CA HIS A 44 -0.01 14.92 -14.87
C HIS A 44 -0.48 15.06 -16.32
N PRO A 45 -1.73 15.54 -16.56
CA PRO A 45 -2.33 15.55 -17.88
C PRO A 45 -1.58 16.40 -18.91
N TYR A 46 -0.84 17.41 -18.46
CA TYR A 46 -0.11 18.33 -19.35
C TYR A 46 1.40 18.10 -19.39
N TYR A 47 1.98 17.41 -18.39
CA TYR A 47 3.44 17.35 -18.23
C TYR A 47 4.00 15.93 -18.29
N GLU A 48 3.14 14.92 -18.23
CA GLU A 48 3.57 13.51 -18.19
C GLU A 48 2.83 12.69 -19.25
N GLN A 49 1.50 12.80 -19.30
CA GLN A 49 0.68 12.04 -20.26
C GLN A 49 1.02 12.30 -21.74
N PRO A 50 1.31 13.54 -22.20
CA PRO A 50 1.65 13.78 -23.60
C PRO A 50 2.93 13.08 -24.06
N TYR A 51 3.79 12.69 -23.12
CA TYR A 51 5.06 12.02 -23.41
C TYR A 51 4.95 10.49 -23.39
N GLY A 52 3.74 9.94 -23.16
CA GLY A 52 3.47 8.50 -23.28
C GLY A 52 4.19 7.63 -22.25
N ALA A 53 4.63 8.21 -21.13
CA ALA A 53 5.31 7.46 -20.08
C ALA A 53 4.35 6.49 -19.37
N SER A 54 4.76 5.22 -19.29
CA SER A 54 4.01 4.19 -18.58
C SER A 54 4.28 4.21 -17.07
N ILE A 55 3.43 3.57 -16.26
CA ILE A 55 3.69 3.41 -14.81
C ILE A 55 5.08 2.78 -14.57
N PRO A 56 5.46 1.65 -15.21
CA PRO A 56 6.81 1.11 -15.08
C PRO A 56 7.90 2.12 -15.46
N SER A 57 7.68 2.94 -16.50
CA SER A 57 8.65 3.96 -16.92
C SER A 57 8.86 5.05 -15.86
N PHE A 58 7.79 5.50 -15.18
CA PHE A 58 7.93 6.45 -14.07
C PHE A 58 8.75 5.87 -12.92
N TYR A 59 8.47 4.63 -12.53
CA TYR A 59 9.24 3.95 -11.49
C TYR A 59 10.69 3.68 -11.93
N ALA A 60 10.93 3.38 -13.21
CA ALA A 60 12.27 3.20 -13.75
C ALA A 60 13.13 4.45 -13.60
N MET A 61 12.57 5.64 -13.86
CA MET A 61 13.27 6.92 -13.63
C MET A 61 13.63 7.13 -12.16
N ILE A 62 12.72 6.78 -11.24
CA ILE A 62 12.98 6.84 -9.79
C ILE A 62 14.09 5.87 -9.40
N VAL A 63 14.04 4.63 -9.89
CA VAL A 63 15.04 3.59 -9.62
C VAL A 63 16.40 4.01 -10.16
N ASN A 64 16.49 4.50 -11.40
CA ASN A 64 17.73 5.03 -11.98
C ASN A 64 18.32 6.16 -11.14
N ARG A 65 17.48 7.10 -10.68
CA ARG A 65 17.94 8.18 -9.81
C ARG A 65 18.44 7.66 -8.47
N HIS A 66 17.79 6.65 -7.90
CA HIS A 66 18.17 6.04 -6.64
C HIS A 66 19.49 5.25 -6.76
N MET A 67 19.69 4.54 -7.86
CA MET A 67 20.92 3.79 -8.16
C MET A 67 22.12 4.69 -8.49
N HIS A 68 21.87 5.95 -8.86
CA HIS A 68 22.93 6.90 -9.15
C HIS A 68 23.86 7.09 -7.94
N VAL A 69 25.18 6.98 -8.18
CA VAL A 69 26.23 6.92 -7.15
C VAL A 69 26.25 8.14 -6.22
N HIS A 70 25.85 9.31 -6.72
CA HIS A 70 25.82 10.55 -5.94
C HIS A 70 24.51 10.76 -5.16
N VAL A 71 23.56 9.81 -5.21
CA VAL A 71 22.27 9.90 -4.52
C VAL A 71 22.21 8.86 -3.41
N HIS A 72 22.03 7.58 -3.77
CA HIS A 72 22.06 6.47 -2.81
C HIS A 72 22.96 5.33 -3.26
N GLY A 73 23.29 5.22 -4.55
CA GLY A 73 24.21 4.19 -5.05
C GLY A 73 23.70 2.76 -4.87
N THR A 74 22.39 2.56 -4.73
CA THR A 74 21.81 1.21 -4.62
C THR A 74 22.07 0.41 -5.87
N THR A 75 22.18 -0.90 -5.73
CA THR A 75 22.40 -1.79 -6.86
C THR A 75 21.10 -2.34 -7.42
N ARG A 76 21.16 -2.88 -8.64
CA ARG A 76 19.99 -3.50 -9.29
C ARG A 76 19.51 -4.73 -8.50
N GLU A 77 20.44 -5.49 -7.93
CA GLU A 77 20.19 -6.67 -7.09
C GLU A 77 19.44 -6.29 -5.81
N GLN A 78 19.82 -5.19 -5.17
CA GLN A 78 19.11 -4.68 -3.98
C GLN A 78 17.66 -4.30 -4.32
N MET A 79 17.43 -3.70 -5.48
CA MET A 79 16.09 -3.39 -5.96
C MET A 79 15.28 -4.66 -6.28
N ALA A 80 15.90 -5.66 -6.94
CA ALA A 80 15.26 -6.93 -7.26
C ALA A 80 14.84 -7.72 -6.01
N GLN A 81 15.57 -7.56 -4.89
CA GLN A 81 15.25 -8.21 -3.63
C GLN A 81 13.85 -7.83 -3.10
N VAL A 82 13.32 -6.66 -3.47
CA VAL A 82 11.95 -6.24 -3.13
C VAL A 82 10.92 -7.22 -3.70
N ALA A 83 11.07 -7.63 -4.95
CA ALA A 83 10.17 -8.58 -5.60
C ALA A 83 10.25 -9.97 -4.96
N VAL A 84 11.47 -10.44 -4.68
CA VAL A 84 11.72 -11.72 -3.99
C VAL A 84 11.08 -11.73 -2.60
N ASN A 85 11.32 -10.70 -1.80
CA ASN A 85 10.77 -10.61 -0.44
C ASN A 85 9.24 -10.49 -0.46
N THR A 86 8.69 -9.71 -1.39
CA THR A 86 7.25 -9.57 -1.56
C THR A 86 6.61 -10.91 -1.96
N ARG A 87 7.25 -11.68 -2.87
CA ARG A 87 6.78 -13.02 -3.21
C ARG A 87 6.84 -13.95 -2.01
N ALA A 88 7.94 -13.96 -1.26
CA ALA A 88 8.08 -14.79 -0.06
C ALA A 88 6.96 -14.52 0.96
N HIS A 89 6.62 -13.24 1.19
CA HIS A 89 5.48 -12.88 2.04
C HIS A 89 4.13 -13.29 1.44
N ALA A 90 3.96 -13.16 0.12
CA ALA A 90 2.74 -13.58 -0.55
C ALA A 90 2.48 -15.09 -0.39
N LEU A 91 3.52 -15.93 -0.39
CA LEU A 91 3.38 -17.38 -0.19
C LEU A 91 2.80 -17.76 1.18
N LEU A 92 2.95 -16.89 2.19
CA LEU A 92 2.36 -17.08 3.50
C LEU A 92 0.85 -16.83 3.52
N HIS A 93 0.30 -16.20 2.49
CA HIS A 93 -1.11 -15.84 2.42
C HIS A 93 -1.90 -16.82 1.54
N PRO A 94 -2.98 -17.45 2.06
CA PRO A 94 -3.72 -18.48 1.32
C PRO A 94 -4.33 -17.95 0.01
N ASN A 95 -4.74 -16.68 -0.03
CA ASN A 95 -5.37 -16.07 -1.21
C ASN A 95 -4.39 -15.30 -2.12
N ALA A 96 -3.08 -15.50 -1.99
CA ALA A 96 -2.14 -14.84 -2.90
C ALA A 96 -2.29 -15.36 -4.34
N HIS A 97 -2.26 -14.45 -5.31
CA HIS A 97 -2.40 -14.75 -6.74
C HIS A 97 -1.28 -15.69 -7.23
N MET A 98 -0.02 -15.36 -6.92
CA MET A 98 1.13 -16.18 -7.30
C MET A 98 1.61 -17.06 -6.15
N LYS A 99 1.71 -18.37 -6.41
CA LYS A 99 2.10 -19.39 -5.42
C LYS A 99 3.45 -20.04 -5.68
N LYS A 100 4.14 -19.67 -6.76
CA LYS A 100 5.51 -20.12 -7.05
C LYS A 100 6.52 -19.24 -6.29
N PRO A 101 7.53 -19.82 -5.61
CA PRO A 101 8.70 -19.07 -5.17
C PRO A 101 9.35 -18.28 -6.30
N LEU A 102 10.04 -17.20 -5.95
CA LEU A 102 10.73 -16.31 -6.88
C LEU A 102 12.14 -16.09 -6.38
N TRP A 103 13.13 -16.32 -7.22
CA TRP A 103 14.54 -16.16 -6.91
C TRP A 103 15.11 -14.89 -7.53
N LEU A 104 16.18 -14.37 -6.93
CA LEU A 104 16.81 -13.11 -7.36
C LEU A 104 17.18 -13.13 -8.85
N GLN A 105 17.80 -14.21 -9.33
CA GLN A 105 18.22 -14.34 -10.72
C GLN A 105 17.04 -14.30 -11.70
N GLU A 106 15.90 -14.92 -11.34
CA GLU A 106 14.68 -14.85 -12.16
C GLU A 106 14.20 -13.41 -12.34
N VAL A 107 14.37 -12.55 -11.32
CA VAL A 107 13.99 -11.12 -11.39
C VAL A 107 14.96 -10.34 -12.27
N LEU A 108 16.27 -10.58 -12.14
CA LEU A 108 17.30 -9.90 -12.92
C LEU A 108 17.25 -10.25 -14.41
N GLU A 109 16.89 -11.49 -14.74
CA GLU A 109 16.76 -11.99 -16.11
C GLU A 109 15.34 -11.80 -16.69
N ALA A 110 14.42 -11.23 -15.91
CA ALA A 110 13.06 -11.04 -16.34
C ALA A 110 12.97 -10.14 -17.58
N LYS A 111 11.98 -10.40 -18.44
CA LYS A 111 11.71 -9.59 -19.64
C LYS A 111 11.75 -8.08 -19.30
N PRO A 112 12.63 -7.28 -19.93
CA PRO A 112 12.67 -5.84 -19.69
C PRO A 112 11.35 -5.15 -20.03
N ILE A 113 10.94 -4.20 -19.19
CA ILE A 113 9.75 -3.36 -19.42
C ILE A 113 10.15 -1.91 -19.58
N ALA A 114 10.95 -1.38 -18.65
CA ALA A 114 11.54 -0.04 -18.73
C ALA A 114 12.84 -0.06 -17.95
N ASP A 115 13.99 0.11 -18.60
CA ASP A 115 15.29 -0.03 -17.94
C ASP A 115 15.41 0.85 -16.69
N PRO A 116 15.73 0.29 -15.49
CA PRO A 116 16.27 -1.05 -15.24
C PRO A 116 15.23 -2.07 -14.70
N VAL A 117 13.94 -1.74 -14.74
CA VAL A 117 12.84 -2.57 -14.25
C VAL A 117 12.34 -3.57 -15.30
N GLY A 118 12.18 -4.81 -14.87
CA GLY A 118 11.66 -5.93 -15.65
C GLY A 118 10.24 -6.32 -15.26
N MET A 119 9.73 -7.34 -15.94
CA MET A 119 8.38 -7.85 -15.77
C MET A 119 8.10 -8.28 -14.31
N LEU A 120 9.09 -8.87 -13.63
CA LEU A 120 8.92 -9.37 -12.27
C LEU A 120 9.05 -8.29 -11.18
N ASP A 121 9.44 -7.06 -11.54
CA ASP A 121 9.32 -5.88 -10.67
C ASP A 121 7.92 -5.25 -10.75
N CYS A 122 7.13 -5.60 -11.76
CA CYS A 122 5.80 -5.04 -11.97
C CYS A 122 4.72 -5.81 -11.18
N CYS A 123 3.74 -5.08 -10.64
CA CYS A 123 2.61 -5.69 -9.95
C CYS A 123 1.67 -6.42 -10.94
N LEU A 124 0.98 -7.44 -10.43
CA LEU A 124 -0.01 -8.19 -11.20
C LEU A 124 -1.31 -7.38 -11.32
N ILE A 125 -1.91 -7.42 -12.51
CA ILE A 125 -3.31 -7.04 -12.66
C ILE A 125 -4.15 -8.16 -12.02
N SER A 126 -5.01 -7.82 -11.08
CA SER A 126 -5.76 -8.78 -10.27
C SER A 126 -7.24 -8.37 -10.18
N ASP A 127 -8.03 -9.22 -9.54
CA ASP A 127 -9.35 -8.87 -9.05
C ASP A 127 -9.33 -9.00 -7.54
N ALA A 128 -9.71 -7.97 -6.80
CA ALA A 128 -9.70 -8.04 -5.35
C ALA A 128 -10.70 -7.07 -4.75
N GLY A 129 -11.26 -7.45 -3.60
CA GLY A 129 -12.12 -6.58 -2.80
C GLY A 129 -11.83 -6.75 -1.31
N GLY A 130 -11.97 -5.67 -0.56
CA GLY A 130 -11.83 -5.66 0.89
C GLY A 130 -12.65 -4.56 1.53
N ALA A 131 -12.97 -4.76 2.81
CA ALA A 131 -13.64 -3.75 3.61
C ALA A 131 -13.04 -3.70 5.02
N PHE A 132 -13.30 -2.62 5.74
CA PHE A 132 -13.02 -2.49 7.16
C PHE A 132 -14.03 -1.54 7.81
N ILE A 133 -14.35 -1.81 9.07
CA ILE A 133 -15.20 -0.94 9.89
C ILE A 133 -14.28 -0.05 10.72
N VAL A 134 -14.49 1.27 10.62
CA VAL A 134 -13.83 2.29 11.43
C VAL A 134 -14.81 2.73 12.50
N THR A 135 -14.36 2.75 13.76
CA THR A 135 -15.14 3.20 14.92
C THR A 135 -14.18 3.73 15.99
N SER A 136 -14.73 4.26 17.08
CA SER A 136 -13.93 4.79 18.19
C SER A 136 -13.14 3.69 18.92
N THR A 137 -12.08 4.09 19.63
CA THR A 137 -11.25 3.18 20.42
C THR A 137 -12.04 2.47 21.50
N GLU A 138 -12.94 3.22 22.13
CA GLU A 138 -13.82 2.79 23.21
C GLU A 138 -14.75 1.72 22.67
N ARG A 139 -15.46 2.02 21.56
CA ARG A 139 -16.38 1.06 20.97
C ARG A 139 -15.65 -0.17 20.44
N ALA A 140 -14.47 0.02 19.84
CA ALA A 140 -13.68 -1.09 19.35
C ALA A 140 -13.29 -2.06 20.48
N ALA A 141 -13.13 -1.61 21.72
CA ALA A 141 -12.78 -2.46 22.87
C ALA A 141 -13.82 -3.57 23.08
N ASP A 142 -15.11 -3.22 22.96
CA ASP A 142 -16.26 -4.09 23.22
C ASP A 142 -16.60 -5.03 22.06
N LEU A 143 -16.02 -4.82 20.88
CA LEU A 143 -16.31 -5.67 19.73
C LEU A 143 -15.63 -7.04 19.87
N LYS A 144 -16.32 -8.10 19.42
CA LYS A 144 -15.69 -9.43 19.27
C LYS A 144 -14.49 -9.31 18.33
N ALA A 145 -13.40 -9.98 18.66
CA ALA A 145 -12.26 -10.06 17.77
C ALA A 145 -12.61 -10.98 16.59
N CYS A 146 -12.93 -10.40 15.45
CA CYS A 146 -13.04 -11.14 14.19
C CYS A 146 -11.63 -11.41 13.66
N LEU A 147 -10.90 -12.35 14.27
CA LEU A 147 -9.69 -12.87 13.66
C LEU A 147 -10.11 -13.97 12.67
N PRO A 148 -9.79 -13.87 11.38
CA PRO A 148 -9.91 -15.02 10.49
C PRO A 148 -9.05 -16.17 11.03
N ALA A 149 -9.54 -17.41 10.88
CA ALA A 149 -8.85 -18.61 11.37
C ALA A 149 -7.39 -18.63 10.86
N GLY A 150 -6.44 -18.83 11.79
CA GLY A 150 -5.01 -18.89 11.49
C GLY A 150 -4.22 -17.57 11.61
N HIS A 151 -4.86 -16.43 11.88
CA HIS A 151 -4.14 -15.18 12.13
C HIS A 151 -3.88 -14.94 13.62
N ARG A 152 -2.59 -14.94 14.03
CA ARG A 152 -2.18 -14.48 15.37
C ARG A 152 -2.54 -13.00 15.54
N ARG A 153 -2.98 -12.65 16.75
CA ARG A 153 -3.22 -11.27 17.16
C ARG A 153 -1.91 -10.49 17.02
N VAL A 154 -1.79 -9.65 15.99
CA VAL A 154 -0.65 -8.74 15.89
C VAL A 154 -0.79 -7.70 17.01
N PRO A 155 0.25 -7.46 17.83
CA PRO A 155 0.22 -6.39 18.82
C PRO A 155 -0.17 -5.08 18.15
N HIS A 156 -0.98 -4.28 18.83
CA HIS A 156 -1.52 -3.03 18.32
C HIS A 156 -0.41 -2.14 17.72
N ALA A 157 -0.41 -1.95 16.40
CA ALA A 157 0.34 -0.85 15.80
C ALA A 157 -0.37 0.44 16.21
N ARG A 158 0.26 1.23 17.08
CA ARG A 158 -0.17 2.61 17.31
C ARG A 158 0.09 3.38 16.03
N ALA A 159 -0.72 4.40 15.74
CA ALA A 159 -0.36 5.36 14.69
C ALA A 159 1.02 6.01 14.93
N SER A 160 1.50 6.02 16.19
CA SER A 160 2.86 6.44 16.58
C SER A 160 3.96 5.42 16.29
N ASP A 161 3.62 4.16 15.99
CA ASP A 161 4.59 3.08 15.78
C ASP A 161 5.00 2.97 14.31
N VAL A 162 4.33 3.71 13.42
CA VAL A 162 4.83 4.02 12.07
C VAL A 162 5.95 5.05 12.23
N ARG A 163 7.16 4.59 12.53
CA ARG A 163 8.36 5.44 12.38
C ARG A 163 8.55 5.68 10.89
N ALA A 164 8.31 6.89 10.44
CA ALA A 164 9.10 7.40 9.32
C ALA A 164 10.56 7.37 9.81
N GLU A 165 11.44 6.65 9.10
CA GLU A 165 12.87 6.83 9.31
C GLU A 165 13.17 8.33 9.17
N PRO A 166 13.75 8.97 10.19
CA PRO A 166 14.08 10.37 10.08
C PRO A 166 15.35 10.49 9.25
N ASP A 167 15.19 10.87 7.98
CA ASP A 167 16.26 11.52 7.23
C ASP A 167 16.82 12.67 8.07
N ARG A 168 18.13 12.63 8.28
CA ARG A 168 18.88 13.63 9.05
C ARG A 168 18.87 14.97 8.32
N VAL A 169 17.83 15.77 8.52
CA VAL A 169 17.83 17.19 8.17
C VAL A 169 17.44 18.00 9.40
N ARG A 170 18.28 18.98 9.75
CA ARG A 170 18.25 19.79 10.97
C ARG A 170 16.86 20.40 11.20
N ARG A 171 16.28 20.16 12.39
CA ARG A 171 15.00 20.74 12.82
C ARG A 171 15.20 22.20 13.22
N HIS A 172 14.63 23.14 12.47
CA HIS A 172 14.25 24.44 13.03
C HIS A 172 12.92 24.30 13.80
N ARG A 173 12.90 24.86 15.02
CA ARG A 173 11.80 24.79 15.97
C ARG A 173 10.75 25.84 15.59
N ILE A 174 9.58 25.41 15.11
CA ILE A 174 8.40 26.29 14.94
C ILE A 174 7.34 25.87 15.97
N GLY A 175 6.79 26.87 16.65
CA GLY A 175 6.25 26.82 18.01
C GLY A 175 4.99 25.99 18.25
N SER A 176 4.79 25.69 19.54
CA SER A 176 3.62 25.01 20.08
C SER A 176 2.58 26.02 20.57
N HIS A 177 1.36 25.99 20.05
CA HIS A 177 0.23 26.69 20.66
C HIS A 177 -0.38 25.81 21.77
N ARG A 178 -0.37 26.32 23.02
CA ARG A 178 -1.07 25.73 24.18
C ARG A 178 -2.51 26.25 24.26
N ARG A 179 -3.46 25.36 24.55
CA ARG A 179 -4.78 25.76 25.08
C ARG A 179 -4.72 26.02 26.60
N PRO A 180 -5.66 26.81 27.15
CA PRO A 180 -5.61 27.28 28.54
C PRO A 180 -5.90 26.24 29.63
N ASP A 181 -6.35 25.03 29.28
CA ASP A 181 -6.86 24.02 30.23
C ASP A 181 -5.87 22.88 30.55
N GLY A 182 -4.66 22.91 30.01
CA GLY A 182 -3.56 22.01 30.37
C GLY A 182 -3.76 20.52 30.03
N ARG A 183 -4.87 20.12 29.39
CA ARG A 183 -5.14 18.71 29.06
C ARG A 183 -4.71 18.36 27.64
N THR A 184 -3.70 17.52 27.52
CA THR A 184 -3.32 16.89 26.24
C THR A 184 -4.27 15.74 25.94
N ARG A 185 -5.26 15.93 25.04
CA ARG A 185 -5.95 14.78 24.44
C ARG A 185 -5.03 14.17 23.38
N SER A 186 -4.33 13.09 23.74
CA SER A 186 -3.79 12.18 22.73
C SER A 186 -4.96 11.44 22.10
N THR A 187 -5.36 11.77 20.87
CA THR A 187 -6.37 10.98 20.16
C THR A 187 -5.73 9.65 19.78
N ARG A 188 -6.00 8.61 20.56
CA ARG A 188 -5.57 7.25 20.27
C ARG A 188 -6.58 6.67 19.30
N TYR A 189 -6.11 6.05 18.22
CA TYR A 189 -6.97 5.34 17.26
C TYR A 189 -6.69 3.84 17.37
N ARG A 190 -7.73 3.00 17.44
CA ARG A 190 -7.64 1.54 17.30
C ARG A 190 -8.32 1.17 15.99
N CYS A 191 -7.53 0.80 14.99
CA CYS A 191 -8.07 0.13 13.81
C CYS A 191 -8.10 -1.37 14.10
N ARG A 192 -9.30 -1.97 14.20
CA ARG A 192 -9.46 -3.43 14.22
C ARG A 192 -9.77 -3.87 12.79
N ARG A 193 -8.81 -4.53 12.14
CA ARG A 193 -8.99 -5.12 10.80
C ARG A 193 -10.14 -6.12 10.85
N VAL A 194 -11.16 -5.90 10.02
CA VAL A 194 -12.05 -6.96 9.54
C VAL A 194 -11.77 -7.11 8.05
N VAL A 195 -10.61 -7.65 7.68
CA VAL A 195 -10.29 -7.91 6.28
C VAL A 195 -11.00 -9.20 5.87
N ARG A 196 -12.18 -9.09 5.27
CA ARG A 196 -12.72 -10.14 4.40
C ARG A 196 -12.25 -9.81 2.99
N LEU A 197 -11.18 -10.49 2.56
CA LEU A 197 -10.79 -10.51 1.15
C LEU A 197 -11.76 -11.45 0.45
N PHE A 198 -12.64 -10.90 -0.38
CA PHE A 198 -13.42 -11.70 -1.31
C PHE A 198 -12.58 -11.85 -2.58
N HIS A 199 -12.18 -13.08 -2.90
CA HIS A 199 -11.74 -13.47 -4.23
C HIS A 199 -12.90 -14.25 -4.84
N ASP A 200 -13.41 -13.77 -5.96
CA ASP A 200 -14.28 -14.56 -6.82
C ASP A 200 -13.36 -15.43 -7.68
N ARG A 201 -13.37 -16.75 -7.46
CA ARG A 201 -12.73 -17.68 -8.40
C ARG A 201 -13.69 -17.79 -9.58
N ALA A 202 -13.43 -17.03 -10.64
CA ALA A 202 -13.99 -17.35 -11.94
C ALA A 202 -13.25 -18.59 -12.47
N ASP A 203 -13.78 -19.78 -12.15
CA ASP A 203 -13.45 -21.01 -12.85
C ASP A 203 -14.09 -20.94 -14.25
N HIS A 204 -13.34 -20.46 -15.24
CA HIS A 204 -13.68 -20.56 -16.67
C HIS A 204 -12.42 -20.90 -17.47
#